data_AF-V8PG38-F1
#
_entry.id   AF-V8PG38-F1
#
_cell.length_a   1.000
_cell.length_b   1.000
_cell.length_c   1.000
_cell.angle_alpha   90.00
_cell.angle_beta   90.00
_cell.angle_gamma   90.00
#
_symmetry.space_group_name_H-M   'P 1'
#
loop_
_entity.id
_entity.type
_entity.pdbx_description
1 polymer ?
#
loop_
_entity_poly.entity_id
_entity_poly.type
_entity_poly.pdbx_seq_one_letter_code
_entity_poly.pdbx_strand_id
1 'polypeptide(L)'
;MIVLYGFRHSYLLNHQIQESENKAFYKYHILKIILRGPTLSFLAAIFSFFFFPLSYMFLGLIVFFPLLSHLTKWFRSRILGQEEELPVDYFTSYLKEPLSKERVETFSDGVYAIVATLEDNVPDDNIVKDKYSGHLAEALREFSPSFLAYFGSFVTIGLLWFVHHSLFLHVTKATRLMTLLNTLSLAFIGGLPLAYQLTSEFAEKSYNEIEAIQISCVTIFFASIFQFSIWIAALFHEVETLHPFARYGGKEHAFMFAKLSLYPCVSLAVFCLTCVMSELSTTIFHLTQIIVPFAFLVLRIFVRIGLMMLNYIMSLARSKSNVLEEEEACLSPADVLS
;
A
#
# COMPACT_ATOMS: atom_id res chain seq x y z
N MET A 1 -3.83 22.56 -24.27
CA MET A 1 -4.56 22.43 -25.55
C MET A 1 -5.91 21.74 -25.38
N ILE A 2 -5.99 20.54 -24.80
CA ILE A 2 -7.25 19.77 -24.65
C ILE A 2 -8.34 20.56 -23.90
N VAL A 3 -8.01 21.19 -22.77
CA VAL A 3 -8.98 22.01 -22.02
C VAL A 3 -9.51 23.18 -22.83
N LEU A 4 -8.62 23.91 -23.52
CA LEU A 4 -9.02 25.03 -24.38
C LEU A 4 -9.92 24.57 -25.53
N TYR A 5 -9.67 23.38 -26.08
CA TYR A 5 -10.48 22.76 -27.12
C TYR A 5 -11.86 22.32 -26.59
N GLY A 6 -11.92 21.72 -25.40
CA GLY A 6 -13.18 21.35 -24.73
C GLY A 6 -14.05 22.57 -24.40
N PHE A 7 -13.45 23.67 -23.93
CA PHE A 7 -14.18 24.93 -23.72
C PHE A 7 -14.59 25.64 -25.03
N ARG A 8 -14.02 25.26 -26.18
CA ARG A 8 -14.49 25.70 -27.51
C ARG A 8 -15.66 24.87 -28.02
N HIS A 9 -15.77 23.60 -27.61
CA HIS A 9 -16.81 22.67 -28.05
C HIS A 9 -17.63 22.21 -26.85
N SER A 10 -18.70 22.97 -26.53
CA SER A 10 -19.48 22.79 -25.29
C SER A 10 -19.99 21.37 -25.08
N TYR A 11 -20.33 20.63 -26.15
CA TYR A 11 -20.84 19.25 -26.08
C TYR A 11 -19.82 18.23 -25.51
N LEU A 12 -18.52 18.57 -25.49
CA LEU A 12 -17.46 17.72 -24.92
C LEU A 12 -17.30 17.91 -23.41
N LEU A 13 -17.90 18.94 -22.83
CA LEU A 13 -17.82 19.22 -21.39
C LEU A 13 -18.84 18.39 -20.62
N ASN A 14 -18.57 18.12 -19.34
CA ASN A 14 -19.56 17.50 -18.46
C ASN A 14 -20.82 18.39 -18.35
N HIS A 15 -22.00 17.78 -18.30
CA HIS A 15 -23.32 18.43 -18.22
C HIS A 15 -23.38 19.56 -17.17
N GLN A 16 -22.79 19.34 -16.00
CA GLN A 16 -22.77 20.33 -14.92
C GLN A 16 -21.97 21.59 -15.26
N ILE A 17 -20.90 21.47 -16.05
CA ILE A 17 -20.11 22.61 -16.55
C ILE A 17 -20.85 23.28 -17.71
N GLN A 18 -21.58 22.51 -18.52
CA GLN A 18 -22.39 23.02 -19.62
C GLN A 18 -23.56 23.90 -19.12
N GLU A 19 -24.19 23.56 -18.00
CA GLU A 19 -25.31 24.29 -17.42
C GLU A 19 -24.90 25.48 -16.53
N SER A 20 -23.62 25.56 -16.14
CA SER A 20 -23.16 26.64 -15.27
C SER A 20 -23.20 28.03 -15.94
N GLU A 21 -23.66 29.05 -15.20
CA GLU A 21 -23.76 30.43 -15.68
C GLU A 21 -22.39 31.08 -15.97
N ASN A 22 -21.32 30.66 -15.28
CA ASN A 22 -20.02 31.32 -15.32
C ASN A 22 -18.89 30.44 -15.92
N LYS A 23 -19.05 30.02 -17.18
CA LYS A 23 -18.08 29.16 -17.89
C LYS A 23 -16.66 29.76 -18.00
N ALA A 24 -16.55 31.09 -18.07
CA ALA A 24 -15.26 31.78 -18.15
C ALA A 24 -14.44 31.63 -16.87
N PHE A 25 -15.10 31.71 -15.71
CA PHE A 25 -14.49 31.46 -14.41
C PHE A 25 -13.92 30.02 -14.34
N TYR A 26 -14.73 29.02 -14.70
CA TYR A 26 -14.29 27.62 -14.72
C TYR A 26 -13.11 27.39 -15.67
N LYS A 27 -13.15 27.96 -16.88
CA LYS A 27 -12.06 27.86 -17.85
C LYS A 27 -10.74 28.39 -17.28
N TYR A 28 -10.73 29.61 -16.73
CA TYR A 28 -9.52 30.22 -16.18
C TYR A 28 -9.00 29.44 -14.96
N HIS A 29 -9.92 29.01 -14.10
CA HIS A 29 -9.57 28.30 -12.88
C HIS A 29 -8.98 26.90 -13.18
N ILE A 30 -9.60 26.11 -14.06
CA ILE A 30 -9.08 24.80 -14.51
C ILE A 30 -7.70 24.96 -15.14
N LEU A 31 -7.54 25.98 -16.01
CA LEU A 31 -6.26 26.25 -16.66
C LEU A 31 -5.18 26.58 -15.63
N LYS A 32 -5.49 27.41 -14.62
CA LYS A 32 -4.55 27.78 -13.55
C LYS A 32 -4.10 26.57 -12.73
N ILE A 33 -5.01 25.63 -12.41
CA ILE A 33 -4.67 24.41 -11.66
C ILE A 33 -3.79 23.49 -12.50
N ILE A 34 -4.18 23.22 -13.74
CA ILE A 34 -3.43 22.34 -14.64
C ILE A 34 -2.05 22.91 -14.94
N LEU A 35 -1.92 24.24 -15.07
CA LEU A 35 -0.65 24.90 -15.35
C LEU A 35 0.29 24.91 -14.15
N ARG A 36 -0.21 24.71 -12.92
CA ARG A 36 0.62 24.71 -11.70
C ARG A 36 1.65 23.58 -11.66
N GLY A 37 1.30 22.39 -12.14
CA GLY A 37 2.23 21.25 -12.21
C GLY A 37 3.39 21.50 -13.19
N PRO A 38 3.10 21.83 -14.46
CA PRO A 38 4.11 22.21 -15.44
C PRO A 38 4.98 23.39 -15.03
N THR A 39 4.43 24.43 -14.37
CA THR A 39 5.26 25.56 -13.91
C THR A 39 6.24 25.14 -12.81
N LEU A 40 5.80 24.35 -11.84
CA LEU A 40 6.69 23.79 -10.82
C LEU A 40 7.72 22.83 -11.44
N SER A 41 7.32 22.03 -12.42
CA SER A 41 8.23 21.12 -13.14
C SER A 41 9.26 21.88 -13.96
N PHE A 42 8.87 22.97 -14.60
CA PHE A 42 9.76 23.87 -15.33
C PHE A 42 10.75 24.56 -14.40
N LEU A 43 10.29 25.02 -13.22
CA LEU A 43 11.18 25.54 -12.17
C LEU A 43 12.19 24.47 -11.71
N ALA A 44 11.73 23.24 -11.44
CA ALA A 44 12.62 22.13 -11.08
C ALA A 44 13.68 21.87 -12.16
N ALA A 45 13.29 21.87 -13.43
CA ALA A 45 14.20 21.71 -14.57
C ALA A 45 15.22 22.84 -14.70
N ILE A 46 14.84 24.09 -14.39
CA ILE A 46 15.81 25.20 -14.34
C ILE A 46 16.81 24.96 -13.21
N PHE A 47 16.32 24.64 -12.00
CA PHE A 47 17.18 24.45 -10.84
C PHE A 47 18.07 23.20 -10.93
N SER A 48 17.71 22.19 -11.72
CA SER A 48 18.58 21.02 -11.93
C SER A 48 19.92 21.37 -12.61
N PHE A 49 19.99 22.48 -13.35
CA PHE A 49 21.26 22.94 -13.94
C PHE A 49 22.20 23.63 -12.94
N PHE A 50 21.66 24.17 -11.85
CA PHE A 50 22.42 24.97 -10.88
C PHE A 50 22.66 24.24 -9.56
N PHE A 51 21.66 23.50 -9.06
CA PHE A 51 21.73 22.84 -7.75
C PHE A 51 20.77 21.65 -7.67
N PHE A 52 21.30 20.44 -7.88
CA PHE A 52 20.54 19.18 -7.89
C PHE A 52 19.65 18.97 -6.66
N PRO A 53 20.10 19.23 -5.41
CA PRO A 53 19.26 19.00 -4.23
C PRO A 53 17.97 19.84 -4.23
N LEU A 54 18.03 21.09 -4.72
CA LEU A 54 16.86 21.97 -4.77
C LEU A 54 15.86 21.53 -5.86
N SER A 55 16.34 20.97 -6.97
CA SER A 55 15.48 20.32 -7.96
C SER A 55 14.67 19.17 -7.34
N TYR A 56 15.34 18.29 -6.57
CA TYR A 56 14.65 17.20 -5.86
C TYR A 56 13.67 17.70 -4.82
N MET A 57 13.97 18.80 -4.12
CA MET A 57 13.01 19.44 -3.21
C MET A 57 11.76 19.92 -3.94
N PHE A 58 11.89 20.56 -5.10
CA PHE A 58 10.73 20.99 -5.90
C PHE A 58 9.92 19.79 -6.42
N LEU A 59 10.58 18.74 -6.88
CA LEU A 59 9.94 17.50 -7.31
C LEU A 59 9.16 16.84 -6.15
N GLY A 60 9.79 16.74 -4.98
CA GLY A 60 9.16 16.27 -3.75
C GLY A 60 7.97 17.14 -3.37
N LEU A 61 8.07 18.46 -3.49
CA LEU A 61 6.97 19.38 -3.23
C LEU A 61 5.81 19.11 -4.18
N ILE A 62 6.04 18.87 -5.49
CA ILE A 62 4.97 18.50 -6.43
C ILE A 62 4.24 17.23 -5.99
N VAL A 63 4.99 16.19 -5.59
CA VAL A 63 4.45 14.87 -5.20
C VAL A 63 3.72 14.93 -3.85
N PHE A 64 4.30 15.59 -2.85
CA PHE A 64 3.80 15.63 -1.47
C PHE A 64 2.92 16.84 -1.16
N PHE A 65 2.79 17.84 -2.04
CA PHE A 65 1.89 18.98 -1.84
C PHE A 65 0.43 18.56 -1.59
N PRO A 66 -0.13 17.57 -2.31
CA PRO A 66 -1.45 17.03 -1.98
C PRO A 66 -1.51 16.42 -0.56
N LEU A 67 -0.44 15.77 -0.10
CA LEU A 67 -0.33 15.18 1.23
C LEU A 67 -0.30 16.26 2.32
N LEU A 68 0.60 17.23 2.19
CA LEU A 68 0.74 18.33 3.16
C LEU A 68 -0.55 19.15 3.24
N SER A 69 -1.18 19.46 2.10
CA SER A 69 -2.42 20.24 2.11
C SER A 69 -3.61 19.48 2.72
N HIS A 70 -3.64 18.15 2.63
CA HIS A 70 -4.67 17.34 3.28
C HIS A 70 -4.40 17.17 4.78
N LEU A 71 -3.16 16.82 5.16
CA LEU A 71 -2.77 16.70 6.56
C LEU A 71 -2.97 18.01 7.31
N THR A 72 -2.55 19.14 6.73
CA THR A 72 -2.74 20.46 7.36
C THR A 72 -4.22 20.81 7.53
N LYS A 73 -5.08 20.51 6.55
CA LYS A 73 -6.54 20.72 6.68
C LYS A 73 -7.16 19.83 7.73
N TRP A 74 -6.81 18.54 7.76
CA TRP A 74 -7.30 17.59 8.76
C TRP A 74 -6.82 17.93 10.18
N PHE A 75 -5.55 18.32 10.33
CA PHE A 75 -5.02 18.78 11.61
C PHE A 75 -5.68 20.10 12.04
N ARG A 76 -5.90 21.03 11.11
CA ARG A 76 -6.55 22.32 11.39
C ARG A 76 -8.01 22.16 11.77
N SER A 77 -8.76 21.27 11.11
CA SER A 77 -10.15 20.98 11.49
C SER A 77 -10.25 20.29 12.85
N ARG A 78 -9.31 19.39 13.16
CA ARG A 78 -9.29 18.65 14.42
C ARG A 78 -8.79 19.45 15.62
N ILE A 79 -7.86 20.38 15.41
CA ILE A 79 -7.28 21.22 16.48
C ILE A 79 -8.09 22.51 16.68
N LEU A 80 -8.56 23.14 15.59
CA LEU A 80 -9.08 24.51 15.64
C LEU A 80 -10.61 24.60 15.50
N GLY A 81 -11.30 23.51 15.15
CA GLY A 81 -12.77 23.48 15.06
C GLY A 81 -13.38 24.46 14.04
N GLN A 82 -12.57 25.12 13.20
CA GLN A 82 -13.04 26.04 12.16
C GLN A 82 -13.19 25.32 10.82
N GLU A 83 -14.44 25.11 10.40
CA GLU A 83 -14.79 24.95 8.99
C GLU A 83 -14.77 26.35 8.35
N GLU A 84 -13.68 26.69 7.64
CA GLU A 84 -13.65 27.88 6.79
C GLU A 84 -14.55 27.64 5.56
N GLU A 85 -15.78 28.16 5.59
CA GLU A 85 -16.65 28.33 4.41
C GLU A 85 -16.04 29.37 3.45
N LEU A 86 -15.14 28.95 2.56
CA LEU A 86 -14.71 29.76 1.43
C LEU A 86 -15.59 29.44 0.21
N PRO A 87 -16.12 30.43 -0.54
CA PRO A 87 -16.93 30.22 -1.76
C PRO A 87 -16.15 29.56 -2.93
N VAL A 88 -14.91 29.16 -2.68
CA VAL A 88 -13.99 28.43 -3.56
C VAL A 88 -14.20 26.91 -3.45
N ASP A 89 -15.13 26.44 -2.62
CA ASP A 89 -15.26 25.01 -2.31
C ASP A 89 -15.95 24.19 -3.39
N TYR A 90 -16.78 24.76 -4.28
CA TYR A 90 -17.62 23.95 -5.19
C TYR A 90 -16.82 23.21 -6.28
N PHE A 91 -15.85 23.85 -6.94
CA PHE A 91 -14.99 23.18 -7.93
C PHE A 91 -13.78 22.47 -7.30
N THR A 92 -13.33 22.93 -6.12
CA THR A 92 -12.39 22.15 -5.31
C THR A 92 -13.04 20.84 -4.88
N SER A 93 -14.36 20.83 -4.64
CA SER A 93 -15.18 19.64 -4.38
C SER A 93 -15.37 18.76 -5.63
N TYR A 94 -15.48 19.36 -6.81
CA TYR A 94 -15.42 18.64 -8.09
C TYR A 94 -14.08 17.96 -8.32
N LEU A 95 -12.99 18.61 -7.93
CA LEU A 95 -11.67 17.98 -7.88
C LEU A 95 -11.61 16.95 -6.73
N LYS A 96 -12.28 17.16 -5.60
CA LYS A 96 -12.48 16.13 -4.54
C LYS A 96 -13.34 14.96 -5.01
N GLU A 97 -13.85 14.94 -6.25
CA GLU A 97 -14.48 13.75 -6.79
C GLU A 97 -13.53 12.56 -6.62
N PRO A 98 -14.06 11.42 -6.15
CA PRO A 98 -13.28 10.20 -6.06
C PRO A 98 -12.67 9.91 -7.43
N LEU A 99 -11.39 9.58 -7.45
CA LEU A 99 -10.79 9.12 -8.69
C LEU A 99 -11.52 7.86 -9.13
N SER A 100 -11.72 7.69 -10.45
CA SER A 100 -12.34 6.47 -10.97
C SER A 100 -11.58 5.26 -10.44
N LYS A 101 -12.27 4.43 -9.66
CA LYS A 101 -11.72 3.20 -9.07
C LYS A 101 -11.08 2.33 -10.15
N GLU A 102 -11.76 2.19 -11.29
CA GLU A 102 -11.30 1.43 -12.46
C GLU A 102 -9.94 1.92 -12.97
N ARG A 103 -9.73 3.25 -13.00
CA ARG A 103 -8.44 3.80 -13.43
C ARG A 103 -7.32 3.53 -12.43
N VAL A 104 -7.62 3.51 -11.14
CA VAL A 104 -6.65 3.17 -10.09
C VAL A 104 -6.28 1.70 -10.19
N GLU A 105 -7.27 0.81 -10.32
CA GLU A 105 -7.06 -0.63 -10.49
C GLU A 105 -6.25 -0.93 -11.75
N THR A 106 -6.63 -0.37 -12.90
CA THR A 106 -5.93 -0.57 -14.19
C THR A 106 -4.47 -0.10 -14.13
N PHE A 107 -4.21 1.04 -13.47
CA PHE A 107 -2.84 1.53 -13.31
C PHE A 107 -2.03 0.62 -12.39
N SER A 108 -2.60 0.21 -11.25
CA SER A 108 -1.95 -0.74 -10.33
C SER A 108 -1.60 -2.05 -11.06
N ASP A 109 -2.56 -2.65 -11.77
CA ASP A 109 -2.37 -3.90 -12.52
C ASP A 109 -1.24 -3.78 -13.55
N GLY A 110 -1.16 -2.64 -14.26
CA GLY A 110 -0.08 -2.34 -15.18
C GLY A 110 1.29 -2.28 -14.50
N VAL A 111 1.39 -1.64 -13.33
CA VAL A 111 2.65 -1.58 -12.57
C VAL A 111 3.06 -2.97 -12.08
N TYR A 112 2.13 -3.75 -11.52
CA TYR A 112 2.40 -5.12 -11.08
C TYR A 112 2.88 -6.01 -12.24
N ALA A 113 2.25 -5.90 -13.42
CA ALA A 113 2.66 -6.66 -14.59
C ALA A 113 4.06 -6.26 -15.08
N ILE A 114 4.39 -4.97 -15.11
CA ILE A 114 5.74 -4.50 -15.46
C ILE A 114 6.76 -5.01 -14.45
N VAL A 115 6.49 -4.87 -13.16
CA VAL A 115 7.40 -5.32 -12.09
C VAL A 115 7.66 -6.82 -12.16
N ALA A 116 6.63 -7.63 -12.43
CA ALA A 116 6.76 -9.07 -12.60
C ALA A 116 7.54 -9.49 -13.87
N THR A 117 7.67 -8.60 -14.86
CA THR A 117 8.35 -8.90 -16.14
C THR A 117 9.76 -8.32 -16.22
N LEU A 118 10.12 -7.37 -15.36
CA LEU A 118 11.46 -6.77 -15.29
C LEU A 118 12.53 -7.70 -14.70
N GLU A 119 12.14 -8.85 -14.15
CA GLU A 119 13.08 -9.81 -13.59
C GLU A 119 13.74 -10.63 -14.69
N ASP A 120 14.89 -10.15 -15.14
CA ASP A 120 15.78 -10.87 -16.04
C ASP A 120 16.68 -11.82 -15.25
N ASN A 121 16.51 -13.13 -15.44
CA ASN A 121 17.28 -14.18 -14.77
C ASN A 121 17.79 -15.23 -15.77
N VAL A 122 17.90 -14.88 -17.05
CA VAL A 122 18.38 -15.82 -18.08
C VAL A 122 19.91 -15.78 -18.14
N PRO A 123 20.61 -16.94 -18.03
CA PRO A 123 22.05 -16.99 -18.20
C PRO A 123 22.47 -16.49 -19.58
N ASP A 124 23.46 -15.59 -19.63
CA ASP A 124 24.03 -15.12 -20.91
C ASP A 124 24.66 -16.30 -21.68
N ASP A 125 24.37 -16.39 -22.98
CA ASP A 125 24.92 -17.39 -23.90
C ASP A 125 26.45 -17.42 -23.88
N ASN A 126 27.09 -16.26 -23.70
CA ASN A 126 28.55 -16.19 -23.59
C ASN A 126 29.06 -16.87 -22.32
N ILE A 127 28.35 -16.75 -21.19
CA ILE A 127 28.70 -17.40 -19.92
C ILE A 127 28.57 -18.92 -20.06
N VAL A 128 27.50 -19.40 -20.73
CA VAL A 128 27.29 -20.83 -20.96
C VAL A 128 28.40 -21.44 -21.82
N LYS A 129 28.82 -20.73 -22.88
CA LYS A 129 29.89 -21.17 -23.78
C LYS A 129 31.26 -21.18 -23.09
N ASP A 130 31.62 -20.10 -22.42
CA ASP A 130 32.96 -19.91 -21.89
C ASP A 130 33.22 -20.69 -20.61
N LYS A 131 32.24 -20.73 -19.68
CA LYS A 131 32.42 -21.35 -18.36
C LYS A 131 32.05 -22.83 -18.31
N TYR A 132 31.02 -23.24 -19.07
CA TYR A 132 30.47 -24.59 -19.03
C TYR A 132 30.75 -25.39 -20.31
N SER A 133 31.62 -24.89 -21.19
CA SER A 133 31.95 -25.53 -22.47
C SER A 133 30.72 -25.89 -23.32
N GLY A 134 29.64 -25.10 -23.23
CA GLY A 134 28.37 -25.35 -23.91
C GLY A 134 27.42 -26.36 -23.23
N HIS A 135 27.75 -26.88 -22.04
CA HIS A 135 26.87 -27.78 -21.28
C HIS A 135 25.82 -27.01 -20.49
N LEU A 136 24.68 -26.72 -21.12
CA LEU A 136 23.57 -25.97 -20.52
C LEU A 136 23.04 -26.59 -19.21
N ALA A 137 22.99 -27.92 -19.10
CA ALA A 137 22.48 -28.58 -17.90
C ALA A 137 23.32 -28.31 -16.64
N GLU A 138 24.64 -28.18 -16.81
CA GLU A 138 25.55 -27.84 -15.72
C GLU A 138 25.42 -26.37 -15.33
N ALA A 139 25.31 -25.48 -16.32
CA ALA A 139 25.00 -24.07 -16.10
C ALA A 139 23.68 -23.90 -15.32
N LEU A 140 22.59 -24.53 -15.78
CA LEU A 140 21.28 -24.43 -15.10
C LEU A 140 21.30 -24.94 -13.65
N ARG A 141 22.14 -25.94 -13.35
CA ARG A 141 22.29 -26.45 -11.99
C ARG A 141 22.99 -25.44 -11.08
N GLU A 142 24.00 -24.74 -11.58
CA GLU A 142 24.67 -23.65 -10.85
C GLU A 142 23.78 -22.42 -10.68
N PHE A 143 22.96 -22.09 -11.69
CA PHE A 143 21.97 -20.99 -11.62
C PHE A 143 20.69 -21.34 -10.83
N SER A 144 20.58 -22.53 -10.26
CA SER A 144 19.39 -22.98 -9.52
C SER A 144 18.94 -22.04 -8.37
N PRO A 145 19.84 -21.37 -7.60
CA PRO A 145 19.43 -20.39 -6.59
C PRO A 145 18.81 -19.12 -7.19
N SER A 146 19.29 -18.68 -8.36
CA SER A 146 18.74 -17.51 -9.08
C SER A 146 17.32 -17.79 -9.56
N PHE A 147 17.05 -19.01 -10.07
CA PHE A 147 15.69 -19.41 -10.42
C PHE A 147 14.77 -19.46 -9.18
N LEU A 148 15.26 -19.94 -8.04
CA LEU A 148 14.47 -19.94 -6.81
C LEU A 148 14.18 -18.52 -6.31
N ALA A 149 15.15 -17.62 -6.39
CA ALA A 149 14.97 -16.21 -6.08
C ALA A 149 13.91 -15.56 -6.97
N TYR A 150 13.98 -15.81 -8.29
CA TYR A 150 12.97 -15.38 -9.27
C TYR A 150 11.56 -15.87 -8.93
N PHE A 151 11.37 -17.16 -8.62
CA PHE A 151 10.04 -17.65 -8.26
C PHE A 151 9.56 -17.03 -6.95
N GLY A 152 10.45 -16.84 -5.96
CA GLY A 152 10.12 -16.19 -4.69
C GLY A 152 9.67 -14.74 -4.86
N SER A 153 10.37 -13.97 -5.68
CA SER A 153 10.04 -12.59 -6.00
C SER A 153 8.74 -12.48 -6.77
N PHE A 154 8.56 -13.28 -7.83
CA PHE A 154 7.31 -13.33 -8.59
C PHE A 154 6.11 -13.67 -7.70
N VAL A 155 6.26 -14.66 -6.82
CA VAL A 155 5.20 -15.04 -5.87
C VAL A 155 4.90 -13.90 -4.89
N THR A 156 5.92 -13.20 -4.38
CA THR A 156 5.71 -12.05 -3.49
C THR A 156 4.98 -10.91 -4.20
N ILE A 157 5.39 -10.57 -5.42
CA ILE A 157 4.70 -9.57 -6.25
C ILE A 157 3.25 -9.97 -6.49
N GLY A 158 3.01 -11.23 -6.86
CA GLY A 158 1.67 -11.78 -7.09
C GLY A 158 0.78 -11.78 -5.84
N LEU A 159 1.34 -12.07 -4.67
CA LEU A 159 0.60 -12.02 -3.40
C LEU A 159 0.31 -10.59 -2.96
N LEU A 160 1.24 -9.65 -3.13
CA LEU A 160 0.98 -8.22 -2.91
C LEU A 160 -0.11 -7.70 -3.87
N TRP A 161 -0.09 -8.12 -5.12
CA TRP A 161 -1.17 -7.84 -6.08
C TRP A 161 -2.50 -8.44 -5.62
N PHE A 162 -2.51 -9.69 -5.15
CA PHE A 162 -3.71 -10.35 -4.63
C PHE A 162 -4.30 -9.62 -3.43
N VAL A 163 -3.45 -9.11 -2.52
CA VAL A 163 -3.85 -8.29 -1.38
C VAL A 163 -4.50 -6.98 -1.87
N HIS A 164 -3.84 -6.27 -2.79
CA HIS A 164 -4.35 -5.05 -3.41
C HIS A 164 -5.71 -5.30 -4.11
N HIS A 165 -5.79 -6.33 -4.95
CA HIS A 165 -7.02 -6.71 -5.66
C HIS A 165 -8.15 -7.02 -4.67
N SER A 166 -7.87 -7.83 -3.63
CA SER A 166 -8.85 -8.15 -2.59
C SER A 166 -9.34 -6.91 -1.83
N LEU A 167 -8.46 -5.92 -1.60
CA LEU A 167 -8.83 -4.65 -0.99
C LEU A 167 -9.76 -3.86 -1.90
N PHE A 168 -9.36 -3.63 -3.15
CA PHE A 168 -10.11 -2.80 -4.07
C PHE A 168 -11.43 -3.45 -4.51
N LEU A 169 -11.56 -4.78 -4.49
CA LEU A 169 -12.85 -5.47 -4.63
C LEU A 169 -13.90 -5.00 -3.60
N HIS A 170 -13.48 -4.71 -2.37
CA HIS A 170 -14.36 -4.25 -1.29
C HIS A 170 -14.51 -2.72 -1.23
N VAL A 171 -13.65 -1.98 -1.93
CA VAL A 171 -13.74 -0.52 -2.05
C VAL A 171 -14.85 -0.14 -3.04
N THR A 172 -15.81 0.66 -2.59
CA THR A 172 -16.88 1.21 -3.43
C THR A 172 -16.49 2.54 -4.05
N LYS A 173 -15.73 3.37 -3.32
CA LYS A 173 -15.34 4.72 -3.74
C LYS A 173 -13.89 4.99 -3.36
N ALA A 174 -13.03 5.24 -4.35
CA ALA A 174 -11.62 5.54 -4.13
C ALA A 174 -11.42 7.02 -3.78
N THR A 175 -11.08 7.31 -2.53
CA THR A 175 -10.77 8.68 -2.10
C THR A 175 -9.39 9.12 -2.59
N ARG A 176 -9.13 10.42 -2.58
CA ARG A 176 -7.81 10.98 -2.93
C ARG A 176 -6.70 10.48 -2.01
N LEU A 177 -6.96 10.37 -0.71
CA LEU A 177 -5.99 9.85 0.25
C LEU A 177 -5.65 8.39 -0.07
N MET A 178 -6.67 7.56 -0.33
CA MET A 178 -6.47 6.17 -0.75
C MET A 178 -5.65 6.07 -2.04
N THR A 179 -5.92 6.93 -3.01
CA THR A 179 -5.17 6.94 -4.28
C THR A 179 -3.73 7.37 -4.08
N LEU A 180 -3.46 8.36 -3.22
CA LEU A 180 -2.10 8.77 -2.88
C LEU A 180 -1.33 7.64 -2.18
N LEU A 181 -1.95 7.00 -1.19
CA LEU A 181 -1.37 5.84 -0.51
C LEU A 181 -1.13 4.69 -1.49
N ASN A 182 -2.03 4.49 -2.47
CA ASN A 182 -1.83 3.53 -3.55
C ASN A 182 -0.60 3.88 -4.39
N THR A 183 -0.46 5.14 -4.82
CA THR A 183 0.73 5.59 -5.56
C THR A 183 2.02 5.38 -4.77
N LEU A 184 2.01 5.63 -3.46
CA LEU A 184 3.16 5.36 -2.60
C LEU A 184 3.45 3.85 -2.51
N SER A 185 2.43 3.02 -2.32
CA SER A 185 2.57 1.55 -2.37
C SER A 185 3.20 1.09 -3.68
N LEU A 186 2.67 1.56 -4.82
CA LEU A 186 3.16 1.23 -6.16
C LEU A 186 4.60 1.69 -6.41
N ALA A 187 5.02 2.83 -5.84
CA ALA A 187 6.41 3.28 -5.94
C ALA A 187 7.38 2.31 -5.28
N PHE A 188 7.03 1.74 -4.12
CA PHE A 188 7.85 0.72 -3.45
C PHE A 188 7.75 -0.64 -4.14
N ILE A 189 6.57 -0.99 -4.69
CA ILE A 189 6.42 -2.19 -5.52
C ILE A 189 7.32 -2.10 -6.77
N GLY A 190 7.41 -0.93 -7.39
CA GLY A 190 8.33 -0.65 -8.49
C GLY A 190 9.81 -0.86 -8.15
N GLY A 191 10.17 -0.77 -6.88
CA GLY A 191 11.53 -1.02 -6.37
C GLY A 191 11.82 -2.48 -6.02
N LEU A 192 10.83 -3.38 -6.05
CA LEU A 192 11.04 -4.79 -5.70
C LEU A 192 12.07 -5.50 -6.60
N PRO A 193 12.09 -5.31 -7.94
CA PRO A 193 13.07 -5.99 -8.78
C PRO A 193 14.51 -5.66 -8.36
N LEU A 194 14.77 -4.39 -8.04
CA LEU A 194 16.07 -3.96 -7.52
C LEU A 194 16.41 -4.64 -6.19
N ALA A 195 15.45 -4.70 -5.26
CA ALA A 195 15.65 -5.32 -3.96
C ALA A 195 16.00 -6.81 -4.07
N TYR A 196 15.30 -7.54 -4.94
CA TYR A 196 15.57 -8.97 -5.18
C TYR A 196 16.86 -9.22 -5.96
N GLN A 197 17.19 -8.40 -6.95
CA GLN A 197 18.47 -8.48 -7.66
C GLN A 197 19.63 -8.35 -6.67
N LEU A 198 19.59 -7.35 -5.78
CA LEU A 198 20.60 -7.16 -4.73
C LEU A 198 20.78 -8.40 -3.84
N THR A 199 19.69 -9.11 -3.51
CA THR A 199 19.81 -10.34 -2.69
C THR A 199 20.49 -11.51 -3.39
N SER A 200 20.59 -11.48 -4.72
CA SER A 200 21.23 -12.54 -5.51
C SER A 200 22.66 -12.22 -5.96
N GLU A 201 23.05 -10.94 -5.97
CA GLU A 201 24.36 -10.50 -6.46
C GLU A 201 25.50 -10.66 -5.45
N PHE A 202 25.19 -10.62 -4.15
CA PHE A 202 26.21 -10.69 -3.10
C PHE A 202 26.52 -12.12 -2.68
N ALA A 203 27.80 -12.37 -2.34
CA ALA A 203 28.25 -13.68 -1.88
C ALA A 203 27.53 -14.11 -0.61
N GLU A 204 27.17 -15.40 -0.54
CA GLU A 204 26.53 -16.00 0.64
C GLU A 204 27.30 -15.70 1.92
N LYS A 205 26.58 -15.29 2.96
CA LYS A 205 27.05 -14.89 4.29
C LYS A 205 27.94 -13.65 4.32
N SER A 206 27.97 -12.86 3.24
CA SER A 206 28.64 -11.56 3.26
C SER A 206 27.82 -10.52 4.03
N TYR A 207 28.49 -9.51 4.57
CA TYR A 207 27.82 -8.37 5.20
C TYR A 207 26.84 -7.67 4.24
N ASN A 208 27.22 -7.57 2.96
CA ASN A 208 26.41 -6.95 1.91
C ASN A 208 25.12 -7.73 1.61
N GLU A 209 25.12 -9.05 1.76
CA GLU A 209 23.92 -9.87 1.59
C GLU A 209 22.88 -9.57 2.69
N ILE A 210 23.32 -9.36 3.94
CA ILE A 210 22.43 -8.99 5.05
C ILE A 210 21.80 -7.62 4.78
N GLU A 211 22.58 -6.64 4.33
CA GLU A 211 22.06 -5.33 3.95
C GLU A 211 21.06 -5.43 2.79
N ALA A 212 21.33 -6.26 1.78
CA ALA A 212 20.39 -6.50 0.68
C ALA A 212 19.06 -7.11 1.15
N ILE A 213 19.11 -8.09 2.07
CA ILE A 213 17.92 -8.67 2.69
C ILE A 213 17.15 -7.61 3.49
N GLN A 214 17.85 -6.76 4.23
CA GLN A 214 17.24 -5.66 4.98
C GLN A 214 16.54 -4.65 4.07
N ILE A 215 17.19 -4.26 2.97
CA ILE A 215 16.61 -3.38 1.93
C ILE A 215 15.34 -4.02 1.34
N SER A 216 15.37 -5.33 1.07
CA SER A 216 14.20 -6.08 0.62
C SER A 216 13.06 -6.06 1.63
N CYS A 217 13.35 -6.31 2.91
CA CYS A 217 12.36 -6.25 3.98
C CYS A 217 11.73 -4.86 4.12
N VAL A 218 12.55 -3.80 4.07
CA VAL A 218 12.08 -2.42 4.14
C VAL A 218 11.19 -2.07 2.94
N THR A 219 11.58 -2.51 1.73
CA THR A 219 10.83 -2.27 0.50
C THR A 219 9.46 -2.96 0.54
N ILE A 220 9.43 -4.24 0.93
CA ILE A 220 8.19 -5.02 1.11
C ILE A 220 7.32 -4.43 2.23
N PHE A 221 7.93 -3.98 3.32
CA PHE A 221 7.22 -3.33 4.43
C PHE A 221 6.50 -2.07 3.95
N PHE A 222 7.20 -1.16 3.26
CA PHE A 222 6.57 0.07 2.77
C PHE A 222 5.55 -0.20 1.67
N ALA A 223 5.83 -1.12 0.74
CA ALA A 223 4.86 -1.56 -0.27
C ALA A 223 3.54 -2.03 0.36
N SER A 224 3.61 -2.81 1.44
CA SER A 224 2.43 -3.41 2.07
C SER A 224 1.76 -2.54 3.14
N ILE A 225 2.51 -1.78 3.94
CA ILE A 225 1.94 -0.91 4.98
C ILE A 225 1.09 0.22 4.38
N PHE A 226 1.43 0.70 3.18
CA PHE A 226 0.60 1.68 2.49
C PHE A 226 -0.72 1.07 2.03
N GLN A 227 -0.76 -0.19 1.61
CA GLN A 227 -2.04 -0.88 1.33
C GLN A 227 -2.88 -1.08 2.59
N PHE A 228 -2.24 -1.46 3.69
CA PHE A 228 -2.91 -1.51 4.98
C PHE A 228 -3.44 -0.12 5.40
N SER A 229 -2.68 0.94 5.13
CA SER A 229 -3.10 2.32 5.40
C SER A 229 -4.29 2.75 4.53
N ILE A 230 -4.40 2.26 3.27
CA ILE A 230 -5.59 2.48 2.43
C ILE A 230 -6.82 1.87 3.08
N TRP A 231 -6.69 0.65 3.61
CA TRP A 231 -7.77 -0.02 4.33
C TRP A 231 -8.21 0.75 5.58
N ILE A 232 -7.27 1.20 6.40
CA ILE A 232 -7.57 2.05 7.57
C ILE A 232 -8.24 3.37 7.13
N ALA A 233 -7.75 4.00 6.06
CA ALA A 233 -8.35 5.21 5.50
C ALA A 233 -9.80 4.99 5.04
N ALA A 234 -10.10 3.83 4.45
CA ALA A 234 -11.44 3.45 4.03
C ALA A 234 -12.36 3.18 5.25
N LEU A 235 -11.83 2.57 6.31
CA LEU A 235 -12.59 2.32 7.54
C LEU A 235 -13.06 3.60 8.26
N PHE A 236 -12.34 4.72 8.13
CA PHE A 236 -12.78 6.00 8.70
C PHE A 236 -14.09 6.51 8.08
N HIS A 237 -14.39 6.17 6.82
CA HIS A 237 -15.62 6.53 6.12
C HIS A 237 -16.26 5.28 5.51
N GLU A 238 -16.44 4.24 6.33
CA GLU A 238 -16.78 2.89 5.89
C GLU A 238 -18.14 2.78 5.16
N VAL A 239 -19.08 3.68 5.47
CA VAL A 239 -20.41 3.69 4.83
C VAL A 239 -20.32 4.09 3.35
N GLU A 240 -19.44 5.05 3.04
CA GLU A 240 -19.27 5.59 1.69
C GLU A 240 -18.24 4.82 0.85
N THR A 241 -17.18 4.35 1.49
CA THR A 241 -15.99 3.83 0.80
C THR A 241 -15.87 2.31 0.78
N LEU A 242 -16.61 1.60 1.63
CA LEU A 242 -16.52 0.14 1.76
C LEU A 242 -17.87 -0.56 1.60
N HIS A 243 -17.80 -1.75 1.01
CA HIS A 243 -18.91 -2.70 0.95
C HIS A 243 -19.27 -3.20 2.36
N PRO A 244 -20.57 -3.41 2.70
CA PRO A 244 -21.03 -3.83 4.03
C PRO A 244 -20.31 -5.04 4.66
N PHE A 245 -19.84 -5.99 3.84
CA PHE A 245 -19.13 -7.18 4.35
C PHE A 245 -17.75 -6.89 4.94
N ALA A 246 -17.14 -5.76 4.58
CA ALA A 246 -15.78 -5.41 4.95
C ALA A 246 -15.72 -4.38 6.10
N ARG A 247 -16.85 -3.73 6.40
CA ARG A 247 -17.03 -2.75 7.50
C ARG A 247 -16.75 -3.37 8.88
N TYR A 248 -16.62 -2.54 9.91
CA TYR A 248 -16.46 -3.04 11.28
C TYR A 248 -17.58 -4.04 11.65
N GLY A 249 -17.20 -5.20 12.18
CA GLY A 249 -18.12 -6.30 12.48
C GLY A 249 -18.62 -7.10 11.26
N GLY A 250 -18.21 -6.72 10.04
CA GLY A 250 -18.52 -7.43 8.81
C GLY A 250 -17.86 -8.81 8.73
N LYS A 251 -18.48 -9.73 7.95
CA LYS A 251 -18.02 -11.12 7.80
C LYS A 251 -16.58 -11.24 7.27
N GLU A 252 -16.15 -10.32 6.43
CA GLU A 252 -14.83 -10.32 5.81
C GLU A 252 -13.85 -9.35 6.49
N HIS A 253 -14.29 -8.55 7.47
CA HIS A 253 -13.45 -7.54 8.12
C HIS A 253 -12.18 -8.12 8.74
N ALA A 254 -12.33 -9.14 9.59
CA ALA A 254 -11.19 -9.78 10.26
C ALA A 254 -10.25 -10.47 9.26
N PHE A 255 -10.81 -11.05 8.19
CA PHE A 255 -10.01 -11.68 7.14
C PHE A 255 -9.23 -10.65 6.33
N MET A 256 -9.85 -9.52 5.97
CA MET A 256 -9.18 -8.42 5.27
C MET A 256 -8.07 -7.81 6.14
N PHE A 257 -8.35 -7.57 7.43
CA PHE A 257 -7.33 -7.11 8.38
C PHE A 257 -6.12 -8.04 8.41
N ALA A 258 -6.34 -9.35 8.62
CA ALA A 258 -5.27 -10.34 8.68
C ALA A 258 -4.50 -10.45 7.35
N LYS A 259 -5.20 -10.36 6.22
CA LYS A 259 -4.61 -10.43 4.88
C LYS A 259 -3.68 -9.24 4.62
N LEU A 260 -4.12 -8.04 4.94
CA LEU A 260 -3.36 -6.80 4.72
C LEU A 260 -2.24 -6.61 5.76
N SER A 261 -2.35 -7.19 6.96
CA SER A 261 -1.31 -7.09 8.00
C SER A 261 -0.22 -8.15 7.88
N LEU A 262 -0.45 -9.24 7.13
CA LEU A 262 0.49 -10.36 7.04
C LEU A 262 1.88 -9.93 6.54
N TYR A 263 1.96 -9.27 5.37
CA TYR A 263 3.26 -8.83 4.82
C TYR A 263 3.97 -7.80 5.70
N PRO A 264 3.32 -6.71 6.18
CA PRO A 264 3.98 -5.75 7.06
C PRO A 264 4.53 -6.39 8.34
N CYS A 265 3.78 -7.32 8.94
CA CYS A 265 4.22 -8.03 10.15
C CYS A 265 5.39 -8.96 9.86
N VAL A 266 5.30 -9.74 8.77
CA VAL A 266 6.36 -10.69 8.39
C VAL A 266 7.64 -9.95 8.01
N SER A 267 7.57 -8.92 7.16
CA SER A 267 8.75 -8.17 6.73
C SER A 267 9.42 -7.45 7.90
N LEU A 268 8.64 -6.91 8.84
CA LEU A 268 9.17 -6.30 10.06
C LEU A 268 9.83 -7.36 10.97
N ALA A 269 9.18 -8.51 11.15
CA ALA A 269 9.72 -9.60 11.96
C ALA A 269 11.04 -10.13 11.37
N VAL A 270 11.11 -10.37 10.06
CA VAL A 270 12.34 -10.78 9.38
C VAL A 270 13.41 -9.71 9.54
N PHE A 271 13.11 -8.43 9.29
CA PHE A 271 14.07 -7.35 9.51
C PHE A 271 14.65 -7.36 10.93
N CYS A 272 13.80 -7.41 11.95
CA CYS A 272 14.24 -7.49 13.35
C CYS A 272 15.09 -8.74 13.61
N LEU A 273 14.69 -9.90 13.10
CA LEU A 273 15.45 -11.14 13.22
C LEU A 273 16.82 -11.06 12.54
N THR A 274 16.91 -10.42 11.36
CA THR A 274 18.20 -10.25 10.67
C THR A 274 19.15 -9.31 11.43
N CYS A 275 18.61 -8.31 12.14
CA CYS A 275 19.41 -7.43 13.01
C CYS A 275 19.95 -8.15 14.25
N VAL A 276 19.21 -9.13 14.78
CA VAL A 276 19.59 -9.86 16.01
C VAL A 276 20.40 -11.12 15.71
N MET A 277 20.05 -11.85 14.66
CA MET A 277 20.60 -13.16 14.28
C MET A 277 21.14 -13.13 12.85
N SER A 278 22.21 -12.35 12.65
CA SER A 278 22.84 -12.16 11.33
C SER A 278 23.27 -13.47 10.67
N GLU A 279 23.72 -14.46 11.45
CA GLU A 279 24.19 -15.76 10.94
C GLU A 279 23.10 -16.61 10.26
N LEU A 280 21.83 -16.42 10.63
CA LEU A 280 20.69 -17.17 10.09
C LEU A 280 19.85 -16.35 9.10
N SER A 281 20.26 -15.11 8.79
CA SER A 281 19.50 -14.14 7.99
C SER A 281 19.00 -14.74 6.66
N THR A 282 19.87 -15.41 5.91
CA THR A 282 19.56 -16.03 4.61
C THR A 282 18.54 -17.14 4.74
N THR A 283 18.72 -18.01 5.73
CA THR A 283 17.81 -19.14 5.98
C THR A 283 16.43 -18.61 6.37
N ILE A 284 16.36 -17.58 7.21
CA ILE A 284 15.11 -16.94 7.62
C ILE A 284 14.42 -16.31 6.41
N PHE A 285 15.18 -15.62 5.55
CA PHE A 285 14.63 -14.99 4.35
C PHE A 285 14.05 -16.02 3.36
N HIS A 286 14.80 -17.06 3.00
CA HIS A 286 14.32 -18.12 2.11
C HIS A 286 13.13 -18.89 2.70
N LEU A 287 13.19 -19.23 3.99
CA LEU A 287 12.09 -19.89 4.67
C LEU A 287 10.82 -19.02 4.64
N THR A 288 10.98 -17.70 4.80
CA THR A 288 9.86 -16.75 4.73
C THR A 288 9.22 -16.74 3.33
N GLN A 289 10.02 -16.72 2.27
CA GLN A 289 9.52 -16.78 0.88
C GLN A 289 8.70 -18.05 0.62
N ILE A 290 9.03 -19.16 1.28
CA ILE A 290 8.27 -20.42 1.18
C ILE A 290 7.03 -20.39 2.07
N ILE A 291 7.15 -19.97 3.34
CA ILE A 291 6.07 -20.02 4.33
C ILE A 291 4.93 -19.06 3.99
N VAL A 292 5.24 -17.83 3.55
CA VAL A 292 4.22 -16.78 3.34
C VAL A 292 3.13 -17.20 2.35
N PRO A 293 3.44 -17.77 1.17
CA PRO A 293 2.42 -18.28 0.24
C PRO A 293 1.48 -19.30 0.88
N PHE A 294 2.03 -20.26 1.64
CA PHE A 294 1.20 -21.22 2.37
C PHE A 294 0.35 -20.52 3.42
N ALA A 295 0.92 -19.57 4.17
CA ALA A 295 0.19 -18.79 5.16
C ALA A 295 -1.02 -18.07 4.52
N PHE A 296 -0.89 -17.50 3.32
CA PHE A 296 -2.01 -16.91 2.58
C PHE A 296 -3.10 -17.92 2.21
N LEU A 297 -2.73 -19.13 1.80
CA LEU A 297 -3.69 -20.18 1.43
C LEU A 297 -4.55 -20.62 2.63
N VAL A 298 -3.93 -20.80 3.79
CA VAL A 298 -4.62 -21.26 5.01
C VAL A 298 -5.10 -20.11 5.90
N LEU A 299 -4.84 -18.85 5.53
CA LEU A 299 -5.16 -17.66 6.32
C LEU A 299 -6.61 -17.63 6.77
N ARG A 300 -7.55 -17.99 5.87
CA ARG A 300 -8.98 -17.97 6.19
C ARG A 300 -9.36 -18.97 7.27
N ILE A 301 -8.70 -20.13 7.30
CA ILE A 301 -8.91 -21.17 8.31
C ILE A 301 -8.37 -20.66 9.65
N PHE A 302 -7.14 -20.12 9.67
CA PHE A 302 -6.54 -19.57 10.88
C PHE A 302 -7.34 -18.42 11.48
N VAL A 303 -7.83 -17.48 10.66
CA VAL A 303 -8.67 -16.37 11.15
C VAL A 303 -9.96 -16.88 11.79
N ARG A 304 -10.64 -17.87 11.16
CA ARG A 304 -11.86 -18.46 11.73
C ARG A 304 -11.60 -19.17 13.05
N ILE A 305 -10.58 -20.01 13.11
CA ILE A 305 -10.18 -20.70 14.34
C ILE A 305 -9.81 -19.68 15.42
N GLY A 306 -9.03 -18.66 15.07
CA GLY A 306 -8.63 -17.59 15.99
C GLY A 306 -9.82 -16.82 16.57
N LEU A 307 -10.80 -16.45 15.74
CA LEU A 307 -12.02 -15.81 16.23
C LEU A 307 -12.84 -16.73 17.14
N MET A 308 -12.97 -18.02 16.79
CA MET A 308 -13.68 -18.99 17.62
C MET A 308 -13.01 -19.13 18.99
N MET A 309 -11.68 -19.25 19.03
CA MET A 309 -10.90 -19.34 20.27
C MET A 309 -11.03 -18.07 21.09
N LEU A 310 -10.94 -16.88 20.47
CA LEU A 310 -11.09 -15.61 21.18
C LEU A 310 -12.49 -15.46 21.78
N ASN A 311 -13.55 -15.79 21.03
CA ASN A 311 -14.92 -15.75 21.52
C ASN A 311 -15.13 -16.76 22.67
N TYR A 312 -14.54 -17.95 22.57
CA TYR A 312 -14.57 -18.94 23.64
C TYR A 312 -13.90 -18.41 24.92
N ILE A 313 -12.69 -17.83 24.80
CA ILE A 313 -11.97 -17.24 25.94
C ILE A 313 -12.74 -16.08 26.55
N MET A 314 -13.28 -15.17 25.73
CA MET A 314 -14.10 -14.05 26.22
C MET A 314 -15.38 -14.53 26.90
N SER A 315 -16.01 -15.59 26.40
CA SER A 315 -17.16 -16.23 27.05
C SER A 315 -16.79 -16.82 28.41
N LEU A 316 -15.62 -17.46 28.51
CA LEU A 316 -15.12 -18.03 29.75
C LEU A 316 -14.81 -16.93 30.79
N ALA A 317 -14.19 -15.82 30.34
CA ALA A 317 -13.90 -14.67 31.18
C ALA A 317 -15.18 -13.97 31.67
N ARG A 318 -16.18 -13.80 30.80
CA ARG A 318 -17.50 -13.23 31.17
C ARG A 318 -18.25 -14.14 32.15
N SER A 319 -18.23 -15.45 31.91
CA SER A 319 -18.82 -16.42 32.84
C SER A 319 -18.16 -16.34 34.22
N LYS A 320 -16.84 -16.18 34.30
CA LYS A 320 -16.12 -16.03 35.57
C LYS A 320 -16.43 -14.70 36.27
N SER A 321 -16.57 -13.61 35.51
CA SER A 321 -16.96 -12.29 36.06
C SER A 321 -18.35 -12.34 36.69
N ASN A 322 -19.33 -12.95 36.00
CA ASN A 322 -20.70 -13.05 36.49
C ASN A 322 -20.78 -13.89 37.77
N VAL A 323 -20.02 -14.99 37.86
CA VAL A 323 -19.97 -15.82 39.08
C VAL A 323 -19.35 -15.05 40.26
N LEU A 324 -18.32 -14.25 40.01
CA LEU A 324 -17.71 -13.41 41.06
C LEU A 324 -18.64 -12.29 41.53
N GLU A 325 -19.39 -11.64 40.62
CA GLU A 325 -20.40 -10.64 40.99
C GLU A 325 -21.57 -11.26 41.78
N GLU A 326 -22.02 -12.47 41.43
CA GLU A 326 -23.04 -13.20 42.20
C GLU A 326 -22.53 -13.59 43.60
N GLU A 327 -21.29 -14.07 43.71
CA GLU A 327 -20.70 -14.46 44.99
C GLU A 327 -20.46 -13.23 45.91
N GLU A 328 -20.04 -12.10 45.34
CA GLU A 328 -19.86 -10.83 46.06
C GLU A 328 -21.21 -10.20 46.47
N ALA A 329 -22.26 -10.33 45.64
CA ALA A 329 -23.62 -9.93 45.98
C ALA A 329 -24.24 -10.81 47.09
N CYS A 330 -23.87 -12.09 47.17
CA CYS A 330 -24.29 -12.98 48.26
C CYS A 330 -23.53 -12.75 49.58
N LEU A 331 -22.33 -12.17 49.53
CA LEU A 331 -21.49 -11.89 50.70
C LEU A 331 -21.70 -10.51 51.31
N SER A 332 -22.37 -9.59 50.62
CA SER A 332 -22.81 -8.31 51.18
C SER A 332 -24.13 -8.49 51.95
N PRO A 333 -24.17 -8.41 53.29
CA PRO A 333 -25.42 -8.49 54.02
C PRO A 333 -26.28 -7.27 53.67
N ALA A 334 -27.56 -7.50 53.44
CA ALA A 334 -28.55 -6.46 53.27
C ALA A 334 -28.64 -5.60 54.56
N ASP A 335 -27.89 -4.51 54.61
CA ASP A 335 -28.16 -3.38 55.51
C ASP A 335 -29.37 -2.60 55.00
N VAL A 336 -30.56 -3.23 55.05
CA VAL A 336 -31.85 -2.55 55.01
C VAL A 336 -32.83 -3.33 55.88
N LEU A 337 -32.87 -3.02 57.18
CA LEU A 337 -34.09 -2.75 57.96
C LEU A 337 -33.78 -2.72 59.48
N SER A 338 -33.58 -1.51 60.02
CA SER A 338 -34.23 -1.04 61.26
C SER A 338 -34.01 0.46 61.42
#